data_AF-A0A177EML2-F1
#
_entry.id   AF-A0A177EML2-F1
#
_cell.length_a   1.000
_cell.length_b   1.000
_cell.length_c   1.000
_cell.angle_alpha   90.00
_cell.angle_beta   90.00
_cell.angle_gamma   90.00
#
_symmetry.space_group_name_H-M   'P 1'
#
loop_
_entity.id
_entity.type
_entity.pdbx_description
1 polymer ?
#
loop_
_entity_poly.entity_id
_entity_poly.type
_entity_poly.pdbx_seq_one_letter_code
_entity_poly.pdbx_strand_id
1 'polypeptide(L)'
;MKNILFFMANYIIDEKQIRTELQEEFKNKRGEMNREDTNKLFNIIAKINKEKRIFTGVQEPLANLAYNILFKQLFHRIIHRNYNEDDIISKVYKALIHIDSIVDMIKELGDELDSVDKKEAFYNLIGNSYLLMAEGYIFRRKLLDSAINTMCEKEGIPKLDDKITSNDAMNKLCELTESKDSSRFKRALDILVKHGDNLIITDENGEEHPNISNLRITEDDIYSLQLLTKANDYDIDDFIYFLDGSVSNSILSRGYLRLFLLYNNLVIRMDKNDLYLYICLLYVNVFNMFIDTSDNILDIESYKEKNRNTIKNYLNQIFKKRIEDISIGNENLSIINTIRNHNDINNEDIKNNLLKKYFESIESDISTIGPFTFVGKRPSYLKIIAVVFIIISIIMLSMFLLYHSGIKQIISN
;
A
#
# COMPACT_ATOMS: atom_id res chain seq x y z
N MET A 1 33.60 -10.77 -11.28
CA MET A 1 32.14 -10.79 -11.03
C MET A 1 31.52 -9.60 -11.74
N LYS A 2 30.57 -9.82 -12.65
CA LYS A 2 29.81 -8.73 -13.28
C LYS A 2 28.75 -8.25 -12.29
N ASN A 3 28.72 -6.94 -11.99
CA ASN A 3 27.62 -6.32 -11.24
C ASN A 3 26.34 -6.49 -12.05
N ILE A 4 25.36 -7.23 -11.53
CA ILE A 4 24.02 -7.29 -12.11
C ILE A 4 23.15 -6.39 -11.24
N LEU A 5 23.00 -5.13 -11.66
CA LEU A 5 21.87 -4.33 -11.22
C LEU A 5 20.63 -4.86 -11.93
N PHE A 6 19.65 -5.36 -11.19
CA PHE A 6 18.34 -5.65 -11.77
C PHE A 6 17.57 -4.34 -11.92
N PHE A 7 17.41 -3.89 -13.17
CA PHE A 7 16.48 -2.83 -13.52
C PHE A 7 15.17 -3.46 -13.98
N MET A 8 14.15 -3.38 -13.16
CA MET A 8 12.75 -3.46 -13.62
C MET A 8 12.11 -2.08 -13.49
N ALA A 9 10.98 -1.86 -14.16
CA ALA A 9 10.47 -0.53 -14.45
C ALA A 9 10.27 0.35 -13.19
N ASN A 10 10.03 -0.25 -12.01
CA ASN A 10 9.73 0.51 -10.80
C ASN A 10 10.53 0.14 -9.53
N TYR A 11 11.57 -0.69 -9.60
CA TYR A 11 12.41 -0.94 -8.41
C TYR A 11 13.90 -1.10 -8.71
N ILE A 12 14.72 -0.78 -7.71
CA ILE A 12 16.18 -0.90 -7.74
C ILE A 12 16.62 -1.54 -6.42
N ILE A 13 17.31 -2.67 -6.51
CA ILE A 13 18.01 -3.29 -5.37
C ILE A 13 19.30 -3.94 -5.87
N ASP A 14 20.40 -3.77 -5.12
CA ASP A 14 21.69 -4.37 -5.47
C ASP A 14 21.82 -5.75 -4.80
N GLU A 15 21.83 -6.81 -5.61
CA GLU A 15 22.01 -8.18 -5.11
C GLU A 15 23.25 -8.32 -4.23
N LYS A 16 24.36 -7.70 -4.66
CA LYS A 16 25.64 -7.82 -3.97
C LYS A 16 25.55 -7.18 -2.60
N GLN A 17 24.86 -6.04 -2.50
CA GLN A 17 24.62 -5.37 -1.24
C GLN A 17 23.79 -6.25 -0.30
N ILE A 18 22.61 -6.74 -0.75
CA ILE A 18 21.77 -7.65 0.07
C ILE A 18 22.58 -8.87 0.51
N ARG A 19 23.31 -9.48 -0.41
CA ARG A 19 24.10 -10.69 -0.15
C ARG A 19 25.17 -10.43 0.91
N THR A 20 25.87 -9.30 0.82
CA THR A 20 26.91 -8.92 1.80
C THR A 20 26.31 -8.76 3.19
N GLU A 21 25.21 -8.01 3.30
CA GLU A 21 24.51 -7.80 4.59
C GLU A 21 23.95 -9.13 5.15
N LEU A 22 23.42 -10.01 4.30
CA LEU A 22 22.95 -11.34 4.71
C LEU A 22 24.10 -12.21 5.23
N GLN A 23 25.26 -12.19 4.57
CA GLN A 23 26.44 -12.97 4.98
C GLN A 23 26.97 -12.51 6.33
N GLU A 24 26.94 -11.21 6.60
CA GLU A 24 27.36 -10.64 7.88
C GLU A 24 26.36 -11.00 8.99
N GLU A 25 25.07 -10.74 8.78
CA GLU A 25 24.02 -10.92 9.79
C GLU A 25 23.72 -12.39 10.10
N PHE A 26 23.80 -13.27 9.10
CA PHE A 26 23.42 -14.69 9.19
C PHE A 26 24.59 -15.66 9.05
N LYS A 27 25.84 -15.21 9.25
CA LYS A 27 27.08 -16.01 9.10
C LYS A 27 27.03 -17.40 9.74
N ASN A 28 26.39 -17.52 10.90
CA ASN A 28 26.30 -18.76 11.69
C ASN A 28 24.88 -19.36 11.69
N LYS A 29 23.96 -18.81 10.90
CA LYS A 29 22.56 -19.24 10.89
C LYS A 29 22.46 -20.64 10.29
N ARG A 30 21.77 -21.52 11.01
CA ARG A 30 21.38 -22.86 10.56
C ARG A 30 19.91 -23.09 10.89
N GLY A 31 19.26 -23.93 10.10
CA GLY A 31 17.86 -24.29 10.30
C GLY A 31 16.89 -23.20 9.84
N GLU A 32 15.68 -23.25 10.39
CA GLU A 32 14.56 -22.42 9.93
C GLU A 32 14.68 -20.96 10.35
N MET A 33 14.20 -20.08 9.48
CA MET A 33 13.97 -18.66 9.76
C MET A 33 12.79 -18.51 10.73
N ASN A 34 13.02 -17.89 11.88
CA ASN A 34 11.98 -17.55 12.84
C ASN A 34 11.60 -16.05 12.75
N ARG A 35 10.68 -15.59 13.62
CA ARG A 35 10.21 -14.18 13.63
C ARG A 35 11.36 -13.20 13.86
N GLU A 36 12.34 -13.55 14.69
CA GLU A 36 13.50 -12.70 14.97
C GLU A 36 14.46 -12.61 13.78
N ASP A 37 14.69 -13.74 13.09
CA ASP A 37 15.47 -13.75 11.85
C ASP A 37 14.80 -12.91 10.76
N THR A 38 13.47 -12.96 10.65
CA THR A 38 12.73 -12.12 9.72
C THR A 38 12.86 -10.63 10.06
N ASN A 39 12.84 -10.26 11.35
CA ASN A 39 13.09 -8.87 11.78
C ASN A 39 14.49 -8.39 11.39
N LYS A 40 15.52 -9.24 11.51
CA LYS A 40 16.88 -8.92 11.06
C LYS A 40 16.93 -8.66 9.56
N LEU A 41 16.26 -9.49 8.76
CA LEU A 41 16.10 -9.25 7.33
C LEU A 41 15.39 -7.91 7.06
N PHE A 42 14.35 -7.57 7.82
CA PHE A 42 13.65 -6.30 7.68
C PHE A 42 14.56 -5.10 7.94
N ASN A 43 15.47 -5.20 8.91
CA ASN A 43 16.48 -4.16 9.16
C ASN A 43 17.42 -4.00 7.97
N ILE A 44 17.87 -5.10 7.35
CA ILE A 44 18.70 -5.07 6.12
C ILE A 44 17.95 -4.35 4.99
N ILE A 45 16.70 -4.74 4.73
CA ILE A 45 15.88 -4.13 3.68
C ILE A 45 15.63 -2.63 3.96
N ALA A 46 15.37 -2.27 5.22
CA ALA A 46 15.18 -0.89 5.62
C ALA A 46 16.46 -0.05 5.44
N LYS A 47 17.63 -0.58 5.84
CA LYS A 47 18.93 0.06 5.62
C LYS A 47 19.18 0.32 4.14
N ILE A 48 18.97 -0.68 3.29
CA ILE A 48 19.10 -0.54 1.84
C ILE A 48 18.16 0.54 1.30
N ASN A 49 16.90 0.56 1.74
CA ASN A 49 15.91 1.55 1.31
C ASN A 49 16.27 2.98 1.76
N LYS A 50 16.89 3.16 2.93
CA LYS A 50 17.39 4.47 3.40
C LYS A 50 18.52 5.00 2.52
N GLU A 51 19.47 4.15 2.15
CA GLU A 51 20.58 4.54 1.27
C GLU A 51 20.10 4.88 -0.14
N LYS A 52 19.20 4.04 -0.67
CA LYS A 52 18.57 4.25 -1.97
C LYS A 52 17.18 3.64 -1.96
N ARG A 53 16.17 4.50 -2.18
CA ARG A 53 14.77 4.07 -2.24
C ARG A 53 14.60 2.89 -3.19
N ILE A 54 13.99 1.81 -2.70
CA ILE A 54 13.82 0.57 -3.47
C ILE A 54 12.84 0.81 -4.62
N PHE A 55 11.64 1.31 -4.31
CA PHE A 55 10.63 1.60 -5.33
C PHE A 55 10.82 3.01 -5.90
N THR A 56 11.22 3.09 -7.17
CA THR A 56 11.53 4.34 -7.87
C THR A 56 10.68 4.45 -9.14
N GLY A 57 10.44 5.65 -9.67
CA GLY A 57 9.67 5.80 -10.92
C GLY A 57 8.15 5.64 -10.77
N VAL A 58 7.64 5.71 -9.53
CA VAL A 58 6.21 5.72 -9.21
C VAL A 58 5.89 6.88 -8.27
N GLN A 59 4.64 7.36 -8.29
CA GLN A 59 4.24 8.43 -7.38
C GLN A 59 4.32 7.99 -5.93
N GLU A 60 4.61 8.94 -5.05
CA GLU A 60 4.95 8.67 -3.65
C GLU A 60 3.92 7.82 -2.88
N PRO A 61 2.59 8.02 -3.03
CA PRO A 61 1.60 7.16 -2.36
C PRO A 61 1.75 5.68 -2.71
N LEU A 62 2.00 5.37 -4.00
CA LEU A 62 2.17 3.99 -4.47
C LEU A 62 3.52 3.41 -4.05
N ALA A 63 4.59 4.21 -4.07
CA ALA A 63 5.90 3.76 -3.60
C ALA A 63 5.88 3.43 -2.10
N ASN A 64 5.21 4.26 -1.29
CA ASN A 64 5.05 4.00 0.14
C ASN A 64 4.21 2.75 0.37
N LEU A 65 3.11 2.58 -0.37
CA LEU A 65 2.30 1.38 -0.31
C LEU A 65 3.09 0.11 -0.64
N ALA A 66 3.78 0.11 -1.79
CA ALA A 66 4.61 -1.00 -2.27
C ALA A 66 5.67 -1.38 -1.23
N TYR A 67 6.33 -0.37 -0.66
CA TYR A 67 7.37 -0.57 0.33
C TYR A 67 6.84 -1.16 1.64
N ASN A 68 5.73 -0.65 2.16
CA ASN A 68 5.15 -1.18 3.40
C ASN A 68 4.66 -2.63 3.25
N ILE A 69 4.13 -2.98 2.07
CA ILE A 69 3.65 -4.34 1.77
C ILE A 69 4.80 -5.33 1.56
N LEU A 70 5.98 -4.88 1.12
CA LEU A 70 7.16 -5.73 0.95
C LEU A 70 7.44 -6.58 2.18
N PHE A 71 7.33 -6.01 3.38
CA PHE A 71 7.59 -6.71 4.63
C PHE A 71 6.62 -7.88 4.85
N LYS A 72 5.34 -7.71 4.55
CA LYS A 72 4.35 -8.79 4.61
C LYS A 72 4.66 -9.91 3.60
N GLN A 73 4.97 -9.54 2.36
CA GLN A 73 5.34 -10.50 1.31
C GLN A 73 6.60 -11.29 1.70
N LEU A 74 7.61 -10.62 2.25
CA LEU A 74 8.83 -11.27 2.73
C LEU A 74 8.53 -12.20 3.91
N PHE A 75 7.73 -11.76 4.89
CA PHE A 75 7.37 -12.57 6.05
C PHE A 75 6.80 -13.93 5.61
N HIS A 76 5.75 -13.92 4.78
CA HIS A 76 5.09 -15.15 4.37
C HIS A 76 5.95 -16.07 3.50
N ARG A 77 6.89 -15.52 2.72
CA ARG A 77 7.78 -16.31 1.86
C ARG A 77 8.94 -16.95 2.63
N ILE A 78 9.34 -16.35 3.76
CA ILE A 78 10.60 -16.67 4.43
C ILE A 78 10.40 -17.36 5.78
N ILE A 79 9.37 -17.00 6.55
CA ILE A 79 9.13 -17.58 7.87
C ILE A 79 8.98 -19.11 7.78
N HIS A 80 9.58 -19.83 8.74
CA HIS A 80 9.60 -21.31 8.80
C HIS A 80 10.26 -22.00 7.59
N ARG A 81 11.06 -21.28 6.80
CA ARG A 81 11.86 -21.86 5.73
C ARG A 81 13.30 -22.02 6.21
N ASN A 82 13.94 -23.11 5.80
CA ASN A 82 15.36 -23.32 6.08
C ASN A 82 16.18 -22.18 5.46
N TYR A 83 17.06 -21.59 6.26
CA TYR A 83 17.95 -20.54 5.79
C TYR A 83 18.90 -21.09 4.71
N ASN A 84 18.81 -20.48 3.54
CA ASN A 84 19.77 -20.61 2.46
C ASN A 84 19.85 -19.23 1.79
N GLU A 85 21.05 -18.66 1.72
CA GLU A 85 21.27 -17.29 1.24
C GLU A 85 20.66 -17.06 -0.15
N ASP A 86 20.93 -17.96 -1.11
CA ASP A 86 20.41 -17.85 -2.48
C ASP A 86 18.88 -17.95 -2.52
N ASP A 87 18.28 -18.81 -1.70
CA ASP A 87 16.83 -18.95 -1.56
C ASP A 87 16.18 -17.69 -0.95
N ILE A 88 16.80 -17.10 0.07
CA ILE A 88 16.33 -15.83 0.65
C ILE A 88 16.39 -14.71 -0.38
N ILE A 89 17.51 -14.55 -1.09
CA ILE A 89 17.67 -13.55 -2.15
C ILE A 89 16.62 -13.76 -3.25
N SER A 90 16.43 -15.01 -3.69
CA SER A 90 15.40 -15.37 -4.68
C SER A 90 13.99 -14.99 -4.21
N LYS A 91 13.66 -15.21 -2.94
CA LYS A 91 12.36 -14.82 -2.35
C LYS A 91 12.18 -13.32 -2.25
N VAL A 92 13.24 -12.57 -1.94
CA VAL A 92 13.22 -11.10 -1.98
C VAL A 92 12.89 -10.62 -3.39
N TYR A 93 13.56 -11.16 -4.41
CA TYR A 93 13.27 -10.79 -5.80
C TYR A 93 11.86 -11.16 -6.24
N LYS A 94 11.38 -12.35 -5.90
CA LYS A 94 10.00 -12.75 -6.20
C LYS A 94 8.97 -11.81 -5.56
N ALA A 95 9.20 -11.38 -4.31
CA ALA A 95 8.36 -10.41 -3.65
C ALA A 95 8.36 -9.05 -4.38
N LEU A 96 9.53 -8.55 -4.76
CA LEU A 96 9.67 -7.29 -5.51
C LEU A 96 8.97 -7.35 -6.87
N ILE A 97 9.17 -8.42 -7.65
CA ILE A 97 8.54 -8.63 -8.96
C ILE A 97 7.00 -8.68 -8.83
N HIS A 98 6.49 -9.35 -7.80
CA HIS A 98 5.05 -9.43 -7.54
C HIS A 98 4.46 -8.05 -7.25
N ILE A 99 5.10 -7.30 -6.35
CA ILE A 99 4.67 -5.94 -5.99
C ILE A 99 4.75 -4.99 -7.19
N ASP A 100 5.85 -5.05 -7.95
CA ASP A 100 6.05 -4.27 -9.19
C ASP A 100 4.92 -4.51 -10.18
N SER A 101 4.52 -5.76 -10.39
CA SER A 101 3.43 -6.14 -11.30
C SER A 101 2.08 -5.55 -10.88
N ILE A 102 1.80 -5.48 -9.57
CA ILE A 102 0.58 -4.88 -9.03
C ILE A 102 0.61 -3.36 -9.16
N VAL A 103 1.75 -2.74 -8.83
CA VAL A 103 1.94 -1.29 -8.96
C VAL A 103 1.81 -0.87 -10.42
N ASP A 104 2.36 -1.63 -11.37
CA ASP A 104 2.19 -1.39 -12.80
C ASP A 104 0.72 -1.48 -13.24
N MET A 105 -0.02 -2.47 -12.74
CA MET A 105 -1.45 -2.58 -13.02
C MET A 105 -2.23 -1.35 -12.51
N ILE A 106 -1.93 -0.88 -11.29
CA ILE A 106 -2.53 0.34 -10.73
C ILE A 106 -2.12 1.56 -11.57
N LYS A 107 -0.86 1.64 -12.01
CA LYS A 107 -0.39 2.73 -12.87
C LYS A 107 -1.16 2.78 -14.18
N GLU A 108 -1.27 1.64 -14.85
CA GLU A 108 -2.03 1.50 -16.09
C GLU A 108 -3.51 1.89 -15.91
N LEU A 109 -4.14 1.56 -14.79
CA LEU A 109 -5.50 2.01 -14.47
C LEU A 109 -5.57 3.54 -14.33
N GLY A 110 -4.59 4.14 -13.67
CA GLY A 110 -4.48 5.60 -13.55
C GLY A 110 -4.22 6.29 -14.89
N ASP A 111 -3.50 5.65 -15.82
CA ASP A 111 -3.27 6.16 -17.18
C ASP A 111 -4.53 6.16 -18.05
N GLU A 112 -5.57 5.41 -17.68
CA GLU A 112 -6.86 5.44 -18.37
C GLU A 112 -7.74 6.64 -17.94
N LEU A 113 -7.31 7.41 -16.94
CA LEU A 113 -7.94 8.66 -16.50
C LEU A 113 -7.52 9.82 -17.42
N ASP A 114 -8.46 10.73 -17.65
CA ASP A 114 -8.36 11.82 -18.63
C ASP A 114 -7.58 13.06 -18.14
N SER A 115 -7.20 13.12 -16.86
CA SER A 115 -6.39 14.22 -16.32
C SER A 115 -5.33 13.76 -15.31
N VAL A 116 -4.29 14.58 -15.16
CA VAL A 116 -3.22 14.39 -14.18
C VAL A 116 -3.78 14.43 -12.75
N ASP A 117 -4.67 15.38 -12.45
CA ASP A 117 -5.27 15.53 -11.12
C ASP A 117 -6.08 14.29 -10.72
N LYS A 118 -6.84 13.70 -11.65
CA LYS A 118 -7.58 12.45 -11.40
C LYS A 118 -6.65 11.27 -11.14
N LYS A 119 -5.55 11.20 -11.89
CA LYS A 119 -4.53 10.16 -11.72
C LYS A 119 -3.86 10.26 -10.35
N GLU A 120 -3.51 11.47 -9.92
CA GLU A 120 -2.95 11.73 -8.60
C GLU A 120 -3.95 11.39 -7.49
N ALA A 121 -5.19 11.86 -7.60
CA ALA A 121 -6.26 11.54 -6.65
C ALA A 121 -6.54 10.02 -6.57
N PHE A 122 -6.48 9.30 -7.70
CA PHE A 122 -6.60 7.85 -7.72
C PHE A 122 -5.45 7.16 -6.98
N TYR A 123 -4.22 7.62 -7.18
CA TYR A 123 -3.06 7.06 -6.47
C TYR A 123 -3.09 7.41 -4.98
N ASN A 124 -3.55 8.60 -4.59
CA ASN A 124 -3.79 8.96 -3.19
C ASN A 124 -4.84 8.05 -2.56
N LEU A 125 -5.98 7.84 -3.23
CA LEU A 125 -7.06 6.98 -2.74
C LEU A 125 -6.56 5.56 -2.45
N ILE A 126 -5.79 4.96 -3.37
CA ILE A 126 -5.24 3.60 -3.23
C ILE A 126 -4.07 3.55 -2.24
N GLY A 127 -3.11 4.46 -2.40
CA GLY A 127 -1.85 4.50 -1.65
C GLY A 127 -2.03 4.86 -0.18
N ASN A 128 -3.04 5.66 0.15
CA ASN A 128 -3.35 6.07 1.52
C ASN A 128 -4.40 5.18 2.19
N SER A 129 -4.56 3.93 1.73
CA SER A 129 -5.45 2.97 2.37
C SER A 129 -4.98 2.65 3.79
N TYR A 130 -5.75 3.10 4.77
CA TYR A 130 -5.44 2.94 6.18
C TYR A 130 -5.28 1.47 6.61
N LEU A 131 -6.04 0.56 6.01
CA LEU A 131 -5.89 -0.87 6.24
C LEU A 131 -4.49 -1.37 5.85
N LEU A 132 -4.04 -0.97 4.66
CA LEU A 132 -2.72 -1.34 4.15
C LEU A 132 -1.61 -0.72 4.98
N MET A 133 -1.83 0.50 5.49
CA MET A 133 -0.90 1.17 6.41
C MET A 133 -0.73 0.39 7.72
N ALA A 134 -1.85 -0.02 8.32
CA ALA A 134 -1.86 -0.71 9.61
C ALA A 134 -1.17 -2.08 9.51
N GLU A 135 -1.42 -2.81 8.42
CA GLU A 135 -0.73 -4.05 8.07
C GLU A 135 0.78 -3.85 7.91
N GLY A 136 1.20 -2.79 7.22
CA GLY A 136 2.62 -2.42 7.12
C GLY A 136 3.27 -2.23 8.49
N TYR A 137 2.56 -1.60 9.43
CA TYR A 137 3.02 -1.43 10.81
C TYR A 137 3.16 -2.77 11.55
N ILE A 138 2.18 -3.67 11.51
CA ILE A 138 2.24 -4.97 12.22
C ILE A 138 3.54 -5.73 11.90
N PHE A 139 3.87 -5.86 10.62
CA PHE A 139 5.06 -6.60 10.21
C PHE A 139 6.37 -5.87 10.55
N ARG A 140 6.35 -4.54 10.58
CA ARG A 140 7.53 -3.71 10.84
C ARG A 140 7.63 -3.25 12.30
N ARG A 141 6.71 -3.68 13.15
CA ARG A 141 6.49 -3.11 14.48
C ARG A 141 7.77 -3.00 15.28
N LYS A 142 8.55 -4.10 15.40
CA LYS A 142 9.79 -4.09 16.19
C LYS A 142 10.78 -3.02 15.72
N LEU A 143 10.92 -2.85 14.40
CA LEU A 143 11.78 -1.84 13.79
C LEU A 143 11.25 -0.42 14.06
N LEU A 144 9.96 -0.21 13.86
CA LEU A 144 9.32 1.10 14.01
C LEU A 144 9.24 1.54 15.48
N ASP A 145 8.86 0.65 16.39
CA ASP A 145 8.83 0.90 17.83
C ASP A 145 10.23 1.25 18.34
N SER A 146 11.26 0.54 17.86
CA SER A 146 12.65 0.88 18.17
C SER A 146 12.99 2.28 17.69
N ALA A 147 12.63 2.65 16.46
CA ALA A 147 12.91 3.97 15.92
C ALA A 147 12.19 5.08 16.70
N ILE A 148 10.92 4.88 17.08
CA ILE A 148 10.15 5.82 17.91
C ILE A 148 10.80 6.00 19.28
N ASN A 149 11.17 4.90 19.93
CA ASN A 149 11.79 4.94 21.27
C ASN A 149 13.15 5.65 21.23
N THR A 150 14.02 5.31 20.27
CA THR A 150 15.31 5.99 20.07
C THR A 150 15.12 7.48 19.81
N MET A 151 14.11 7.84 19.01
CA MET A 151 13.80 9.24 18.69
C MET A 151 13.40 10.00 19.96
N CYS A 152 12.49 9.44 20.76
CA CYS A 152 12.08 10.06 22.02
C CYS A 152 13.25 10.21 23.01
N GLU A 153 14.10 9.18 23.12
CA GLU A 153 15.26 9.20 24.03
C GLU A 153 16.27 10.28 23.64
N LYS A 154 16.57 10.44 22.35
CA LYS A 154 17.52 11.47 21.87
C LYS A 154 16.99 12.89 21.99
N GLU A 155 15.67 13.08 21.92
CA GLU A 155 15.01 14.38 22.10
C GLU A 155 14.75 14.71 23.58
N GLY A 156 15.10 13.81 24.50
CA GLY A 156 14.81 13.97 25.92
C GLY A 156 13.31 13.96 26.25
N ILE A 157 12.49 13.38 25.38
CA ILE A 157 11.05 13.29 25.57
C ILE A 157 10.76 12.12 26.52
N PRO A 158 10.08 12.37 27.66
CA PRO A 158 9.80 11.32 28.61
C PRO A 158 8.90 10.24 28.00
N LYS A 159 9.10 9.00 28.43
CA LYS A 159 8.18 7.90 28.12
C LYS A 159 6.83 8.18 28.75
N LEU A 160 5.77 7.67 28.12
CA LEU A 160 4.42 7.71 28.69
C LEU A 160 4.39 7.07 30.08
N ASP A 161 3.55 7.63 30.96
CA ASP A 161 3.34 7.11 32.32
C ASP A 161 3.05 5.60 32.26
N ASP A 162 3.73 4.83 33.11
CA ASP A 162 3.54 3.38 33.19
C ASP A 162 2.12 2.97 33.59
N LYS A 163 1.33 3.90 34.14
CA LYS A 163 -0.11 3.73 34.40
C LYS A 163 -0.96 3.67 33.15
N ILE A 164 -0.49 4.19 32.00
CA ILE A 164 -1.21 4.05 30.74
C ILE A 164 -1.10 2.59 30.31
N THR A 165 -2.19 1.85 30.47
CA THR A 165 -2.27 0.45 30.03
C THR A 165 -2.38 0.37 28.51
N SER A 166 -2.23 -0.83 27.96
CA SER A 166 -2.47 -1.09 26.54
C SER A 166 -3.87 -0.66 26.10
N ASN A 167 -4.90 -0.98 26.90
CA ASN A 167 -6.29 -0.60 26.63
C ASN A 167 -6.48 0.92 26.68
N ASP A 168 -5.86 1.61 27.65
CA ASP A 168 -5.88 3.07 27.72
C ASP A 168 -5.23 3.69 26.49
N ALA A 169 -4.11 3.13 26.04
CA ALA A 169 -3.42 3.58 24.83
C ALA A 169 -4.31 3.40 23.59
N MET A 170 -4.99 2.26 23.44
CA MET A 170 -5.94 2.00 22.35
C MET A 170 -7.13 2.96 22.34
N ASN A 171 -7.69 3.26 23.51
CA ASN A 171 -8.74 4.28 23.64
C ASN A 171 -8.26 5.64 23.16
N LYS A 172 -7.11 6.07 23.67
CA LYS A 172 -6.52 7.36 23.31
C LYS A 172 -6.17 7.42 21.83
N LEU A 173 -5.71 6.32 21.23
CA LEU A 173 -5.45 6.23 19.79
C LEU A 173 -6.71 6.48 18.95
N CYS A 174 -7.89 6.16 19.47
CA CYS A 174 -9.18 6.45 18.82
C CYS A 174 -9.64 7.90 19.00
N GLU A 175 -9.05 8.67 19.92
CA GLU A 175 -9.35 10.10 20.08
C GLU A 175 -8.81 10.91 18.89
N LEU A 176 -9.30 12.14 18.77
CA LEU A 176 -8.80 13.11 17.79
C LEU A 176 -7.42 13.66 18.18
N THR A 177 -6.65 14.04 17.16
CA THR A 177 -5.45 14.89 17.32
C THR A 177 -5.84 16.28 17.82
N GLU A 178 -4.86 17.08 18.26
CA GLU A 178 -5.08 18.47 18.67
C GLU A 178 -5.73 19.32 17.56
N SER A 179 -5.34 19.08 16.30
CA SER A 179 -5.93 19.77 15.14
C SER A 179 -7.38 19.35 14.85
N LYS A 180 -7.79 18.17 15.36
CA LYS A 180 -9.11 17.54 15.13
C LYS A 180 -9.38 17.09 13.70
N ASP A 181 -8.35 17.07 12.85
CA ASP A 181 -8.46 16.68 11.44
C ASP A 181 -8.47 15.15 11.25
N SER A 182 -7.89 14.41 12.20
CA SER A 182 -7.87 12.94 12.18
C SER A 182 -7.84 12.33 13.57
N SER A 183 -8.08 11.04 13.68
CA SER A 183 -7.72 10.29 14.89
C SER A 183 -6.19 10.22 15.06
N ARG A 184 -5.76 10.03 16.30
CA ARG A 184 -4.34 9.82 16.66
C ARG A 184 -3.76 8.59 15.99
N PHE A 185 -4.53 7.50 15.92
CA PHE A 185 -4.11 6.27 15.26
C PHE A 185 -3.87 6.46 13.76
N LYS A 186 -4.80 7.12 13.03
CA LYS A 186 -4.60 7.44 11.60
C LYS A 186 -3.36 8.31 11.41
N ARG A 187 -3.16 9.32 12.27
CA ARG A 187 -2.01 10.22 12.19
C ARG A 187 -0.69 9.49 12.41
N ALA A 188 -0.61 8.64 13.45
CA ALA A 188 0.57 7.84 13.74
C ALA A 188 0.94 6.92 12.57
N LEU A 189 -0.04 6.21 11.99
CA LEU A 189 0.20 5.36 10.82
C LEU A 189 0.66 6.15 9.60
N ASP A 190 0.07 7.33 9.34
CA ASP A 190 0.46 8.17 8.21
C ASP A 190 1.93 8.60 8.29
N ILE A 191 2.40 8.94 9.50
CA ILE A 191 3.81 9.25 9.76
C ILE A 191 4.70 8.02 9.51
N LEU A 192 4.34 6.85 10.06
CA LEU A 192 5.17 5.66 9.98
C LEU A 192 5.28 5.08 8.56
N VAL A 193 4.19 5.13 7.80
CA VAL A 193 4.17 4.63 6.42
C VAL A 193 4.99 5.50 5.48
N LYS A 194 4.98 6.82 5.69
CA LYS A 194 5.71 7.79 4.86
C LYS A 194 7.16 7.97 5.30
N HIS A 195 7.41 7.93 6.60
CA HIS A 195 8.66 8.40 7.19
C HIS A 195 9.26 7.48 8.26
N GLY A 196 8.69 6.30 8.50
CA GLY A 196 9.11 5.41 9.60
C GLY A 196 10.60 5.07 9.61
N ASP A 197 11.21 4.82 8.45
CA ASP A 197 12.65 4.57 8.36
C ASP A 197 13.50 5.82 8.56
N ASN A 198 12.92 7.00 8.37
CA ASN A 198 13.61 8.28 8.43
C ASN A 198 13.35 9.03 9.73
N LEU A 199 12.69 8.42 10.72
CA LEU A 199 12.53 9.01 12.07
C LEU A 199 13.88 9.26 12.74
N ILE A 200 14.84 8.37 12.48
CA ILE A 200 16.25 8.48 12.85
C ILE A 200 17.09 8.54 11.58
N ILE A 201 17.94 9.55 11.50
CA ILE A 201 18.95 9.71 10.46
C ILE A 201 20.35 9.49 11.05
N THR A 202 21.30 9.12 10.22
CA THR A 202 22.69 8.93 10.62
C THR A 202 23.54 9.98 9.93
N ASP A 203 24.38 10.68 10.68
CA ASP A 203 25.31 11.66 10.11
C ASP A 203 26.54 11.01 9.46
N GLU A 204 27.43 11.83 8.90
CA GLU A 204 28.66 11.38 8.23
C GLU A 204 29.62 10.65 9.18
N ASN A 205 29.50 10.85 10.49
CA ASN A 205 30.31 10.20 11.51
C ASN A 205 29.69 8.88 12.00
N GLY A 206 28.50 8.52 11.51
CA GLY A 206 27.78 7.33 11.95
C GLY A 206 26.93 7.57 13.20
N GLU A 207 26.78 8.81 13.67
CA GLU A 207 25.95 9.12 14.83
C GLU A 207 24.47 9.26 14.44
N GLU A 208 23.60 8.61 15.21
CA GLU A 208 22.15 8.68 15.02
C GLU A 208 21.56 9.96 15.61
N HIS A 209 20.72 10.64 14.84
CA HIS A 209 20.01 11.85 15.24
C HIS A 209 18.51 11.73 14.91
N PRO A 210 17.62 12.26 15.78
CA PRO A 210 16.20 12.38 15.48
C PRO A 210 15.97 13.35 14.31
N ASN A 211 14.99 13.03 13.45
CA ASN A 211 14.70 13.80 12.24
C ASN A 211 13.39 14.60 12.33
N ILE A 212 12.96 14.93 13.55
CA ILE A 212 11.63 15.48 13.86
C ILE A 212 11.37 16.78 13.10
N SER A 213 12.33 17.72 13.11
CA SER A 213 12.14 19.04 12.49
C SER A 213 11.98 18.97 10.97
N ASN A 214 12.77 18.13 10.29
CA ASN A 214 12.68 17.98 8.83
C ASN A 214 11.37 17.28 8.41
N LEU A 215 10.90 16.34 9.23
CA LEU A 215 9.65 15.62 9.01
C LEU A 215 8.42 16.41 9.51
N ARG A 216 8.61 17.57 10.14
CA ARG A 216 7.56 18.40 10.73
C ARG A 216 6.66 17.62 11.70
N ILE A 217 7.26 16.73 12.48
CA ILE A 217 6.59 15.96 13.52
C ILE A 217 6.38 16.88 14.73
N THR A 218 5.14 17.00 15.22
CA THR A 218 4.79 17.83 16.37
C THR A 218 4.85 17.04 17.68
N GLU A 219 4.74 17.70 18.83
CA GLU A 219 4.62 17.02 20.13
C GLU A 219 3.37 16.12 20.20
N ASP A 220 2.24 16.56 19.63
CA ASP A 220 1.00 15.77 19.53
C ASP A 220 1.15 14.52 18.65
N ASP A 221 1.98 14.62 17.60
CA ASP A 221 2.35 13.49 16.76
C ASP A 221 3.21 12.49 17.55
N ILE A 222 4.19 12.96 18.32
CA ILE A 222 5.07 12.11 19.15
C ILE A 222 4.25 11.38 20.21
N TYR A 223 3.34 12.08 20.88
CA TYR A 223 2.41 11.46 21.82
C TYR A 223 1.57 10.36 21.15
N SER A 224 1.07 10.60 19.93
CA SER A 224 0.32 9.59 19.18
C SER A 224 1.18 8.38 18.79
N LEU A 225 2.46 8.59 18.42
CA LEU A 225 3.41 7.52 18.15
C LEU A 225 3.73 6.71 19.41
N GLN A 226 3.96 7.36 20.56
CA GLN A 226 4.22 6.68 21.83
C GLN A 226 3.00 5.87 22.31
N LEU A 227 1.78 6.35 22.08
CA LEU A 227 0.58 5.55 22.37
C LEU A 227 0.54 4.27 21.53
N LEU A 228 0.91 4.36 20.25
CA LEU A 228 0.96 3.22 19.34
C LEU A 228 1.99 2.18 19.79
N THR A 229 3.16 2.58 20.29
CA THR A 229 4.17 1.64 20.82
C THR A 229 3.74 1.00 22.15
N LYS A 230 2.90 1.67 22.95
CA LYS A 230 2.41 1.18 24.25
C LYS A 230 1.31 0.11 24.12
N ALA A 231 0.49 0.17 23.07
CA ALA A 231 -0.53 -0.83 22.80
C ALA A 231 0.11 -2.18 22.44
N ASN A 232 -0.24 -3.28 23.10
CA ASN A 232 0.44 -4.58 22.92
C ASN A 232 0.14 -5.23 21.54
N ASP A 233 0.90 -6.28 21.16
CA ASP A 233 0.76 -6.97 19.86
C ASP A 233 -0.67 -7.48 19.64
N TYR A 234 -1.23 -8.12 20.66
CA TYR A 234 -2.54 -8.74 20.56
C TYR A 234 -3.66 -7.71 20.37
N ASP A 235 -3.61 -6.58 21.08
CA ASP A 235 -4.63 -5.53 21.00
C ASP A 235 -4.54 -4.77 19.68
N ILE A 236 -3.34 -4.53 19.15
CA ILE A 236 -3.16 -3.91 17.84
C ILE A 236 -3.61 -4.87 16.73
N ASP A 237 -3.21 -6.14 16.81
CA ASP A 237 -3.64 -7.17 15.86
C ASP A 237 -5.16 -7.27 15.89
N ASP A 238 -5.79 -7.44 17.06
CA ASP A 238 -7.25 -7.52 17.21
C ASP A 238 -7.95 -6.25 16.75
N PHE A 239 -7.37 -5.07 16.99
CA PHE A 239 -7.91 -3.81 16.51
C PHE A 239 -7.82 -3.69 14.99
N ILE A 240 -6.72 -4.13 14.38
CA ILE A 240 -6.57 -4.15 12.93
C ILE A 240 -7.46 -5.23 12.32
N TYR A 241 -7.57 -6.41 12.90
CA TYR A 241 -8.54 -7.44 12.50
C TYR A 241 -9.98 -6.92 12.62
N PHE A 242 -10.28 -6.14 13.65
CA PHE A 242 -11.55 -5.44 13.81
C PHE A 242 -11.78 -4.44 12.67
N LEU A 243 -10.78 -3.64 12.31
CA LEU A 243 -10.85 -2.64 11.24
C LEU A 243 -10.84 -3.23 9.83
N ASP A 244 -10.14 -4.34 9.62
CA ASP A 244 -10.04 -5.11 8.38
C ASP A 244 -11.27 -6.00 8.17
N GLY A 245 -12.00 -6.29 9.24
CA GLY A 245 -13.13 -7.22 9.21
C GLY A 245 -12.74 -8.60 8.66
N SER A 246 -11.45 -8.91 8.50
CA SER A 246 -10.99 -10.14 7.91
C SER A 246 -10.78 -11.17 9.01
N VAL A 247 -11.52 -12.27 8.92
CA VAL A 247 -11.14 -13.48 9.64
C VAL A 247 -10.10 -14.18 8.77
N SER A 248 -8.84 -13.95 9.09
CA SER A 248 -7.83 -14.96 8.82
C SER A 248 -8.08 -16.14 9.76
N ASN A 249 -8.94 -17.08 9.32
CA ASN A 249 -8.95 -18.51 9.67
C ASN A 249 -10.25 -19.28 9.31
N SER A 250 -10.98 -18.86 8.28
CA SER A 250 -11.78 -19.84 7.53
C SER A 250 -11.69 -19.58 6.04
N ILE A 251 -10.80 -20.35 5.41
CA ILE A 251 -10.90 -20.91 4.07
C ILE A 251 -12.15 -20.44 3.31
N LEU A 252 -11.93 -19.68 2.23
CA LEU A 252 -12.85 -19.43 1.12
C LEU A 252 -14.23 -18.89 1.54
N SER A 253 -14.52 -17.64 1.17
CA SER A 253 -15.86 -17.03 1.00
C SER A 253 -16.53 -16.24 2.15
N ARG A 254 -15.90 -15.98 3.31
CA ARG A 254 -16.58 -15.26 4.42
C ARG A 254 -15.94 -13.96 4.95
N GLY A 255 -14.76 -13.56 4.48
CA GLY A 255 -14.10 -12.30 4.91
C GLY A 255 -14.83 -11.02 4.45
N TYR A 256 -15.42 -11.06 3.25
CA TYR A 256 -16.09 -9.90 2.64
C TYR A 256 -17.31 -9.37 3.39
N LEU A 257 -17.96 -10.21 4.21
CA LEU A 257 -19.20 -9.87 4.88
C LEU A 257 -18.98 -9.09 6.18
N ARG A 258 -17.86 -9.30 6.89
CA ARG A 258 -17.67 -8.79 8.25
C ARG A 258 -17.23 -7.32 8.31
N LEU A 259 -16.38 -6.88 7.37
CA LEU A 259 -16.08 -5.46 7.18
C LEU A 259 -17.36 -4.67 6.86
N PHE A 260 -18.21 -5.22 5.97
CA PHE A 260 -19.55 -4.68 5.65
C PHE A 260 -20.48 -4.66 6.87
N LEU A 261 -20.41 -5.63 7.77
CA LEU A 261 -21.27 -5.70 8.96
C LEU A 261 -20.78 -4.79 10.10
N LEU A 262 -19.46 -4.57 10.23
CA LEU A 262 -18.90 -3.54 11.10
C LEU A 262 -19.36 -2.16 10.62
N TYR A 263 -19.30 -1.96 9.30
CA TYR A 263 -19.67 -0.72 8.65
C TYR A 263 -21.17 -0.43 8.74
N ASN A 264 -22.04 -1.41 8.49
CA ASN A 264 -23.49 -1.22 8.60
C ASN A 264 -24.00 -1.08 10.05
N ASN A 265 -23.28 -1.58 11.05
CA ASN A 265 -23.71 -1.51 12.45
C ASN A 265 -23.03 -0.39 13.27
N LEU A 266 -21.81 0.01 12.93
CA LEU A 266 -21.12 1.13 13.60
C LEU A 266 -21.26 2.44 12.81
N VAL A 267 -21.35 2.41 11.48
CA VAL A 267 -21.35 3.61 10.65
C VAL A 267 -22.76 3.91 10.16
N ILE A 268 -23.49 4.63 11.01
CA ILE A 268 -24.40 5.75 10.69
C ILE A 268 -25.53 5.45 9.67
N ARG A 269 -26.74 5.92 9.96
CA ARG A 269 -27.68 6.29 8.89
C ARG A 269 -27.08 7.47 8.12
N MET A 270 -26.05 7.25 7.31
CA MET A 270 -25.57 8.25 6.35
C MET A 270 -26.32 8.05 5.04
N ASP A 271 -26.60 9.17 4.39
CA ASP A 271 -27.08 9.29 3.02
C ASP A 271 -26.13 8.68 1.96
N LYS A 272 -24.94 8.18 2.35
CA LYS A 272 -23.85 7.70 1.48
C LYS A 272 -23.35 6.27 1.76
N ASN A 273 -24.10 5.41 2.45
CA ASN A 273 -23.61 4.07 2.90
C ASN A 273 -23.01 3.19 1.77
N ASP A 274 -23.54 3.27 0.55
CA ASP A 274 -23.05 2.51 -0.60
C ASP A 274 -21.65 2.92 -1.06
N LEU A 275 -21.32 4.23 -0.97
CA LEU A 275 -20.02 4.76 -1.40
C LEU A 275 -18.88 4.12 -0.62
N TYR A 276 -18.99 4.14 0.70
CA TYR A 276 -17.95 3.65 1.59
C TYR A 276 -17.80 2.13 1.52
N LEU A 277 -18.89 1.40 1.25
CA LEU A 277 -18.82 -0.03 0.97
C LEU A 277 -17.91 -0.32 -0.23
N TYR A 278 -18.10 0.37 -1.36
CA TYR A 278 -17.29 0.09 -2.54
C TYR A 278 -15.83 0.53 -2.39
N ILE A 279 -15.54 1.55 -1.60
CA ILE A 279 -14.16 1.93 -1.22
C ILE A 279 -13.51 0.82 -0.39
N CYS A 280 -14.24 0.31 0.60
CA CYS A 280 -13.81 -0.82 1.40
C CYS A 280 -13.53 -2.07 0.54
N LEU A 281 -14.44 -2.42 -0.38
CA LEU A 281 -14.25 -3.53 -1.31
C LEU A 281 -13.04 -3.33 -2.24
N LEU A 282 -12.82 -2.09 -2.68
CA LEU A 282 -11.64 -1.71 -3.46
C LEU A 282 -10.36 -1.97 -2.66
N TYR A 283 -10.28 -1.53 -1.40
CA TYR A 283 -9.11 -1.75 -0.55
C TYR A 283 -8.87 -3.21 -0.25
N VAL A 284 -9.92 -3.98 0.09
CA VAL A 284 -9.80 -5.42 0.31
C VAL A 284 -9.31 -6.12 -0.96
N ASN A 285 -9.79 -5.73 -2.14
CA ASN A 285 -9.30 -6.31 -3.38
C ASN A 285 -7.83 -6.01 -3.63
N VAL A 286 -7.42 -4.74 -3.50
CA VAL A 286 -6.00 -4.33 -3.64
C VAL A 286 -5.12 -5.06 -2.62
N PHE A 287 -5.55 -5.13 -1.36
CA PHE A 287 -4.85 -5.89 -0.33
C PHE A 287 -4.69 -7.35 -0.69
N ASN A 288 -5.77 -8.01 -1.11
CA ASN A 288 -5.76 -9.42 -1.52
C ASN A 288 -4.77 -9.68 -2.65
N MET A 289 -4.64 -8.73 -3.59
CA MET A 289 -3.63 -8.85 -4.63
C MET A 289 -2.21 -8.86 -4.05
N PHE A 290 -1.96 -7.92 -3.14
CA PHE A 290 -0.67 -7.76 -2.51
C PHE A 290 -0.30 -8.86 -1.54
N ILE A 291 -1.25 -9.61 -0.99
CA ILE A 291 -0.97 -10.73 -0.07
C ILE A 291 -1.02 -12.10 -0.74
N ASP A 292 -1.45 -12.18 -2.00
CA ASP A 292 -1.43 -13.44 -2.75
C ASP A 292 0.00 -13.95 -2.85
N THR A 293 0.32 -14.99 -2.07
CA THR A 293 1.62 -15.64 -2.06
C THR A 293 1.66 -16.85 -2.97
N SER A 294 0.64 -17.08 -3.79
CA SER A 294 0.63 -18.23 -4.68
C SER A 294 1.81 -18.10 -5.64
N ASP A 295 2.80 -18.99 -5.49
CA ASP A 295 3.90 -19.17 -6.44
C ASP A 295 3.42 -19.63 -7.84
N ASN A 296 2.09 -19.74 -8.02
CA ASN A 296 1.36 -20.32 -9.14
C ASN A 296 0.49 -19.28 -9.88
N ILE A 297 0.83 -17.99 -9.87
CA ILE A 297 0.32 -17.08 -10.89
C ILE A 297 0.98 -17.48 -12.22
N LEU A 298 0.51 -18.60 -12.79
CA LEU A 298 1.01 -19.19 -14.03
C LEU A 298 0.76 -18.28 -15.24
N ASP A 299 -0.18 -17.33 -15.09
CA ASP A 299 -0.51 -16.30 -16.07
C ASP A 299 -0.72 -14.94 -15.37
N ILE A 300 0.37 -14.18 -15.27
CA ILE A 300 0.38 -12.82 -14.67
C ILE A 300 -0.56 -11.87 -15.40
N GLU A 301 -0.74 -12.03 -16.72
CA GLU A 301 -1.57 -11.12 -17.53
C GLU A 301 -3.05 -11.38 -17.30
N SER A 302 -3.48 -12.65 -17.27
CA SER A 302 -4.86 -12.99 -16.89
C SER A 302 -5.19 -12.54 -15.47
N TYR A 303 -4.25 -12.70 -14.54
CA TYR A 303 -4.39 -12.21 -13.17
C TYR A 303 -4.53 -10.68 -13.11
N LYS A 304 -3.67 -9.94 -13.83
CA LYS A 304 -3.76 -8.48 -13.96
C LYS A 304 -5.11 -8.07 -14.55
N GLU A 305 -5.57 -8.72 -15.60
CA GLU A 305 -6.81 -8.36 -16.29
C GLU A 305 -8.06 -8.61 -15.43
N LYS A 306 -8.13 -9.74 -14.72
CA LYS A 306 -9.22 -10.02 -13.77
C LYS A 306 -9.32 -8.94 -12.69
N ASN A 307 -8.19 -8.59 -12.09
CA ASN A 307 -8.16 -7.60 -11.02
C ASN A 307 -8.40 -6.18 -11.55
N ARG A 308 -7.88 -5.84 -12.73
CA ARG A 308 -8.18 -4.59 -13.43
C ARG A 308 -9.69 -4.42 -13.55
N ASN A 309 -10.39 -5.39 -14.14
CA ASN A 309 -11.84 -5.32 -14.32
C ASN A 309 -12.61 -5.23 -12.99
N THR A 310 -12.13 -5.91 -11.95
CA THR A 310 -12.70 -5.84 -10.60
C THR A 310 -12.58 -4.44 -10.00
N ILE A 311 -11.38 -3.85 -10.04
CA ILE A 311 -11.12 -2.48 -9.58
C ILE A 311 -11.98 -1.47 -10.37
N LYS A 312 -12.02 -1.60 -11.70
CA LYS A 312 -12.87 -0.75 -12.55
C LYS A 312 -14.34 -0.83 -12.15
N ASN A 313 -14.83 -2.03 -11.83
CA ASN A 313 -16.20 -2.22 -11.38
C ASN A 313 -16.45 -1.51 -10.04
N TYR A 314 -15.57 -1.65 -9.05
CA TYR A 314 -15.73 -0.95 -7.78
C TYR A 314 -15.69 0.57 -7.93
N LEU A 315 -14.75 1.09 -8.72
CA LEU A 315 -14.69 2.51 -9.04
C LEU A 315 -15.97 2.97 -9.74
N ASN A 316 -16.44 2.25 -10.76
CA ASN A 316 -17.72 2.58 -11.41
C ASN A 316 -18.91 2.59 -10.43
N GLN A 317 -18.92 1.71 -9.43
CA GLN A 317 -20.00 1.67 -8.43
C GLN A 317 -19.93 2.81 -7.42
N ILE A 318 -18.72 3.24 -7.02
CA ILE A 318 -18.47 4.46 -6.24
C ILE A 318 -19.11 5.68 -6.94
N PHE A 319 -19.12 5.71 -8.28
CA PHE A 319 -19.64 6.85 -9.05
C PHE A 319 -21.05 6.69 -9.65
N LYS A 320 -21.56 5.46 -9.81
CA LYS A 320 -22.87 5.18 -10.45
C LYS A 320 -24.07 5.49 -9.57
N LYS A 321 -23.92 5.68 -8.25
CA LYS A 321 -25.06 5.77 -7.32
C LYS A 321 -24.85 6.78 -6.18
N ARG A 322 -25.49 7.96 -6.31
CA ARG A 322 -26.36 8.49 -5.24
C ARG A 322 -27.71 7.75 -5.40
N ILE A 323 -27.87 6.56 -4.84
CA ILE A 323 -29.15 5.82 -4.96
C ILE A 323 -29.62 5.36 -3.58
N GLU A 324 -30.93 5.50 -3.43
CA GLU A 324 -31.80 5.27 -2.29
C GLU A 324 -31.64 3.88 -1.65
N ASP A 325 -31.70 3.90 -0.30
CA ASP A 325 -32.00 2.84 0.65
C ASP A 325 -31.82 1.38 0.18
N ILE A 326 -30.60 0.86 0.35
CA ILE A 326 -30.40 -0.58 0.49
C ILE A 326 -30.88 -0.98 1.89
N SER A 327 -32.06 -1.63 1.96
CA SER A 327 -32.51 -2.30 3.18
C SER A 327 -31.70 -3.58 3.36
N ILE A 328 -30.85 -3.62 4.38
CA ILE A 328 -30.06 -4.81 4.76
C ILE A 328 -30.79 -5.51 5.91
N GLY A 329 -31.01 -6.82 5.73
CA GLY A 329 -31.75 -7.67 6.66
C GLY A 329 -31.15 -7.69 8.06
N ASN A 330 -32.04 -7.62 9.04
CA ASN A 330 -31.80 -7.56 10.49
C ASN A 330 -31.38 -8.93 11.06
N GLU A 331 -30.37 -9.58 10.50
CA GLU A 331 -29.89 -10.85 11.04
C GLU A 331 -28.89 -10.60 12.17
N ASN A 332 -29.30 -11.01 13.38
CA ASN A 332 -28.56 -10.90 14.64
C ASN A 332 -27.10 -11.35 14.51
N LEU A 333 -26.18 -10.41 14.62
CA LEU A 333 -24.74 -10.61 14.48
C LEU A 333 -24.08 -10.87 15.83
N SER A 334 -23.67 -12.12 16.04
CA SER A 334 -22.82 -12.54 17.17
C SER A 334 -21.53 -11.71 17.35
N ILE A 335 -21.08 -11.00 16.31
CA ILE A 335 -19.87 -10.15 16.28
C ILE A 335 -20.06 -8.83 17.03
N ILE A 336 -21.26 -8.23 17.02
CA ILE A 336 -21.55 -7.04 17.86
C ILE A 336 -21.46 -7.40 19.33
N ASN A 337 -21.81 -8.64 19.69
CA ASN A 337 -21.61 -9.14 21.03
C ASN A 337 -20.12 -9.37 21.31
N THR A 338 -19.29 -9.80 20.35
CA THR A 338 -17.83 -9.86 20.51
C THR A 338 -17.20 -8.46 20.67
N ILE A 339 -17.66 -7.46 19.92
CA ILE A 339 -17.24 -6.05 20.04
C ILE A 339 -17.67 -5.46 21.38
N ARG A 340 -18.91 -5.71 21.80
CA ARG A 340 -19.41 -5.34 23.13
C ARG A 340 -18.70 -6.07 24.26
N ASN A 341 -18.10 -7.23 24.00
CA ASN A 341 -17.35 -7.98 25.00
C ASN A 341 -15.91 -7.43 25.20
N HIS A 342 -15.37 -6.64 24.27
CA HIS A 342 -14.25 -5.73 24.56
C HIS A 342 -14.82 -4.48 25.24
N ASN A 343 -15.17 -4.61 26.52
CA ASN A 343 -15.84 -3.56 27.32
C ASN A 343 -15.04 -2.25 27.46
N ASP A 344 -13.78 -2.21 27.03
CA ASP A 344 -12.87 -1.12 27.34
C ASP A 344 -12.74 -0.09 26.22
N ILE A 345 -13.10 -0.39 24.96
CA ILE A 345 -12.91 0.56 23.84
C ILE A 345 -14.18 1.38 23.55
N ASN A 346 -14.05 2.71 23.52
CA ASN A 346 -15.17 3.60 23.19
C ASN A 346 -15.59 3.49 21.72
N ASN A 347 -16.68 2.76 21.47
CA ASN A 347 -17.26 2.59 20.13
C ASN A 347 -17.61 3.91 19.43
N GLU A 348 -17.97 4.95 20.18
CA GLU A 348 -18.37 6.23 19.60
C GLU A 348 -17.14 7.01 19.08
N ASP A 349 -15.97 6.85 19.71
CA ASP A 349 -14.70 7.42 19.24
C ASP A 349 -14.20 6.70 17.98
N ILE A 350 -14.25 5.35 17.96
CA ILE A 350 -13.94 4.58 16.74
C ILE A 350 -14.79 5.10 15.56
N LYS A 351 -16.10 5.24 15.78
CA LYS A 351 -17.03 5.64 14.74
C LYS A 351 -16.79 7.08 14.28
N ASN A 352 -16.78 8.05 15.20
CA ASN A 352 -16.82 9.47 14.87
C ASN A 352 -15.44 10.07 14.63
N ASN A 353 -14.40 9.57 15.29
CA ASN A 353 -13.07 10.15 15.22
C ASN A 353 -12.15 9.38 14.28
N LEU A 354 -12.25 8.04 14.25
CA LEU A 354 -11.41 7.23 13.36
C LEU A 354 -12.06 7.04 11.99
N LEU A 355 -13.21 6.34 11.93
CA LEU A 355 -13.83 5.99 10.66
C LEU A 355 -14.33 7.23 9.93
N LYS A 356 -15.22 8.02 10.54
CA LYS A 356 -15.77 9.22 9.89
C LYS A 356 -14.68 10.17 9.38
N LYS A 357 -13.64 10.46 10.18
CA LYS A 357 -12.52 11.30 9.74
C LYS A 357 -11.69 10.69 8.62
N TYR A 358 -11.51 9.38 8.63
CA TYR A 358 -10.87 8.69 7.51
C TYR A 358 -11.65 8.93 6.21
N PHE A 359 -12.96 8.74 6.22
CA PHE A 359 -13.80 8.93 5.03
C PHE A 359 -13.85 10.39 4.58
N GLU A 360 -14.01 11.33 5.52
CA GLU A 360 -13.90 12.77 5.24
C GLU A 360 -12.58 13.10 4.53
N SER A 361 -11.46 12.46 4.93
CA SER A 361 -10.15 12.73 4.34
C SER A 361 -9.96 12.24 2.91
N ILE A 362 -10.78 11.29 2.44
CA ILE A 362 -10.71 10.77 1.05
C ILE A 362 -11.83 11.32 0.15
N GLU A 363 -12.78 12.09 0.68
CA GLU A 363 -13.88 12.66 -0.10
C GLU A 363 -13.38 13.56 -1.24
N SER A 364 -12.31 14.32 -1.01
CA SER A 364 -11.72 15.20 -2.02
C SER A 364 -11.12 14.39 -3.18
N ASP A 365 -10.40 13.31 -2.89
CA ASP A 365 -9.81 12.44 -3.91
C ASP A 365 -10.93 11.78 -4.74
N ILE A 366 -11.94 11.24 -4.08
CA ILE A 366 -13.12 10.65 -4.75
C ILE A 366 -13.81 11.69 -5.65
N SER A 367 -14.02 12.90 -5.13
CA SER A 367 -14.68 13.98 -5.88
C SER A 367 -13.85 14.42 -7.10
N THR A 368 -12.53 14.47 -6.94
CA THR A 368 -11.58 14.83 -8.00
C THR A 368 -11.57 13.79 -9.10
N ILE A 369 -11.51 12.50 -8.73
CA ILE A 369 -11.64 11.37 -9.65
C ILE A 369 -12.93 11.51 -10.48
N GLY A 370 -14.02 11.93 -9.82
CA GLY A 370 -15.30 12.23 -10.46
C GLY A 370 -15.92 11.00 -11.15
N PRO A 371 -17.02 11.15 -11.91
CA PRO A 371 -17.56 10.02 -12.65
C PRO A 371 -16.49 9.47 -13.59
N PHE A 372 -16.10 8.22 -13.33
CA PHE A 372 -15.09 7.48 -14.09
C PHE A 372 -15.53 7.37 -15.55
N THR A 373 -14.89 8.13 -16.43
CA THR A 373 -14.91 7.86 -17.87
C THR A 373 -13.56 7.27 -18.22
N PHE A 374 -13.45 5.94 -18.24
CA PHE A 374 -12.30 5.30 -18.86
C PHE A 374 -12.22 5.82 -20.29
N VAL A 375 -11.14 6.52 -20.63
CA VAL A 375 -10.84 6.77 -22.03
C VAL A 375 -10.54 5.38 -22.58
N GLY A 376 -11.55 4.73 -23.16
CA GLY A 376 -11.39 3.41 -23.75
C GLY A 376 -10.16 3.50 -24.63
N LYS A 377 -9.14 2.66 -24.33
CA LYS A 377 -7.88 2.63 -25.08
C LYS A 377 -8.27 2.76 -26.54
N ARG A 378 -8.01 3.92 -27.17
CA ARG A 378 -8.34 4.10 -28.59
C ARG A 378 -7.74 2.87 -29.26
N PRO A 379 -8.56 2.03 -29.92
CA PRO A 379 -8.05 0.74 -30.32
C PRO A 379 -6.80 0.97 -31.16
N SER A 380 -5.85 0.05 -31.06
CA SER A 380 -4.53 0.14 -31.69
C SER A 380 -4.58 0.37 -33.21
N TYR A 381 -5.77 0.45 -33.82
CA TYR A 381 -6.01 0.91 -35.18
C TYR A 381 -5.25 2.19 -35.51
N LEU A 382 -5.10 3.19 -34.63
CA LEU A 382 -4.31 4.39 -34.99
C LEU A 382 -2.82 4.07 -35.16
N LYS A 383 -2.27 3.18 -34.33
CA LYS A 383 -0.89 2.71 -34.46
C LYS A 383 -0.73 1.83 -35.71
N ILE A 384 -1.72 0.97 -35.98
CA ILE A 384 -1.75 0.12 -37.19
C ILE A 384 -1.88 0.99 -38.45
N ILE A 385 -2.78 1.98 -38.46
CA ILE A 385 -2.96 2.94 -39.56
C ILE A 385 -1.69 3.74 -39.76
N ALA A 386 -1.04 4.23 -38.70
CA ALA A 386 0.23 4.95 -38.81
C ALA A 386 1.33 4.08 -39.43
N VAL A 387 1.45 2.82 -39.01
CA VAL A 387 2.40 1.85 -39.58
C VAL A 387 2.07 1.57 -41.05
N VAL A 388 0.80 1.37 -41.40
CA VAL A 388 0.35 1.19 -42.79
C VAL A 388 0.66 2.44 -43.63
N PHE A 389 0.45 3.65 -43.09
CA PHE A 389 0.75 4.91 -43.77
C PHE A 389 2.26 5.08 -44.02
N ILE A 390 3.09 4.72 -43.05
CA ILE A 390 4.55 4.72 -43.19
C ILE A 390 4.98 3.75 -44.30
N ILE A 391 4.44 2.53 -44.32
CA ILE A 391 4.73 1.53 -45.35
C ILE A 391 4.32 2.05 -46.74
N ILE A 392 3.10 2.59 -46.89
CA ILE A 392 2.63 3.16 -48.16
C ILE A 392 3.53 4.32 -48.61
N SER A 393 3.94 5.19 -47.68
CA SER A 393 4.83 6.32 -47.98
C SER A 393 6.21 5.86 -48.45
N ILE A 394 6.77 4.82 -47.84
CA ILE A 394 8.04 4.21 -48.27
C ILE A 394 7.89 3.60 -49.67
N ILE A 395 6.79 2.90 -49.96
CA ILE A 395 6.53 2.33 -51.29
C ILE A 395 6.41 3.43 -52.35
N MET A 396 5.64 4.49 -52.07
CA MET A 396 5.47 5.64 -52.96
C MET A 396 6.79 6.35 -53.24
N LEU A 397 7.59 6.61 -52.19
CA LEU A 397 8.90 7.23 -52.33
C LEU A 397 9.86 6.35 -53.13
N SER A 398 9.84 5.04 -52.89
CA SER A 398 10.65 4.06 -53.63
C SER A 398 10.25 4.02 -55.11
N MET A 399 8.95 4.05 -55.43
CA MET A 399 8.47 4.15 -56.81
C MET A 399 8.89 5.46 -57.46
N PHE A 400 8.81 6.59 -56.74
CA PHE A 400 9.23 7.89 -57.27
C PHE A 400 10.73 7.95 -57.57
N LEU A 401 11.56 7.34 -56.72
CA LEU A 401 13.00 7.25 -56.91
C LEU A 401 13.37 6.29 -58.06
N LEU A 402 12.68 5.15 -58.17
CA LEU A 402 12.95 4.14 -59.21
C LEU A 402 12.43 4.55 -60.60
N TYR A 403 11.32 5.29 -60.66
CA TYR A 403 10.67 5.71 -61.92
C TYR A 403 10.87 7.20 -62.24
N HIS A 404 11.87 7.85 -61.64
CA HIS A 404 12.15 9.28 -61.85
C HIS A 404 12.34 9.65 -63.33
N SER A 405 12.89 8.73 -64.15
CA SER A 405 13.05 8.92 -65.60
C SER A 405 11.73 8.82 -66.38
N GLY A 406 10.77 7.98 -65.95
CA GLY A 406 9.46 7.83 -66.58
C GLY A 406 8.48 8.96 -66.26
N ILE A 407 8.52 9.48 -65.03
CA ILE A 407 7.66 10.59 -64.60
C ILE A 407 8.02 11.89 -65.33
N LYS A 408 9.31 12.13 -65.60
CA LYS A 408 9.74 13.27 -66.45
C LYS A 408 9.14 13.23 -67.85
N GLN A 409 8.98 12.04 -68.42
CA GLN A 409 8.43 11.85 -69.77
C GLN A 409 6.91 12.08 -69.83
N ILE A 410 6.19 11.78 -68.75
CA ILE A 410 4.75 12.01 -68.63
C ILE A 410 4.44 13.50 -68.35
N ILE A 411 5.30 14.20 -67.61
CA ILE A 411 5.14 15.63 -67.32
C ILE A 411 5.57 16.51 -68.50
N SER A 412 6.41 15.99 -69.41
CA SER A 412 6.86 16.70 -70.61
C SER A 412 5.97 16.52 -71.85
N ASN A 413 4.87 15.78 -71.73
CA ASN A 413 3.78 15.69 -72.72
C ASN A 413 2.53 16.29 -72.11
#